data_AF-A0A453KU80-F1
#
_entry.id   AF-A0A453KU80-F1
#
_cell.length_a   1.000
_cell.length_b   1.000
_cell.length_c   1.000
_cell.angle_alpha   90.00
_cell.angle_beta   90.00
_cell.angle_gamma   90.00
#
_symmetry.space_group_name_H-M   'P 1'
#
loop_
_entity.id
_entity.type
_entity.pdbx_description
1 polymer ?
#
loop_
_entity_poly.entity_id
_entity_poly.type
_entity_poly.pdbx_seq_one_letter_code
_entity_poly.pdbx_strand_id
1 'polypeptide(L)'
;YKVCWRQGCFSSDILAGMEQAIEDGVDVLSLSLGGGSYPLSRDPIAVGALAATRRGIVVACSAGNSGPAPSSLVNTAPWIITVGAGTLDRNFPAYAKLGNGETHAGMSLYSGDGLGDDKFPLVYNKGIRPGSNASKLCMSGTLDAAAVKGKVVLCDRGGNSRVEKGQVVKLAGGVGMVLANTGQSGEEVVADSHLLPAVAVGAKSGDAIRTYVESDAGAEVALSFAGTAVDVHPAPVVAAFSSRGPNRQVAQLLKPDVIGPGVNILAGWTGSVGPTGLTIDERRPAFNILSGERTLCFFFCRKTLEDCTDRHVFLENMDLKP
;
A
#
# COMPACT_ATOMS: atom_id res chain seq x y z
N TYR A 1 -4.82 -18.96 -11.29
CA TYR A 1 -4.13 -20.03 -10.55
C TYR A 1 -3.67 -19.48 -9.19
N LYS A 2 -3.80 -20.25 -8.11
CA LYS A 2 -3.40 -19.79 -6.76
C LYS A 2 -2.01 -20.36 -6.41
N VAL A 3 -1.04 -19.48 -6.22
CA VAL A 3 0.37 -19.85 -5.97
C VAL A 3 0.96 -19.23 -4.71
N CYS A 4 0.12 -18.50 -3.96
CA CYS A 4 0.51 -17.82 -2.74
C CYS A 4 -0.40 -18.22 -1.60
N TRP A 5 0.19 -18.23 -0.41
CA TRP A 5 -0.45 -18.60 0.84
C TRP A 5 -0.03 -17.62 1.93
N ARG A 6 -0.52 -17.82 3.16
CA ARG A 6 -0.15 -16.97 4.30
C ARG A 6 1.36 -16.94 4.56
N GLN A 7 2.09 -18.00 4.24
CA GLN A 7 3.56 -18.04 4.38
C GLN A 7 4.30 -17.40 3.20
N GLY A 8 3.60 -16.96 2.16
CA GLY A 8 4.18 -16.38 0.95
C GLY A 8 3.90 -17.20 -0.30
N CYS A 9 4.59 -16.85 -1.38
CA CYS A 9 4.51 -17.51 -2.68
C CYS A 9 5.79 -18.32 -2.88
N PHE A 10 5.70 -19.64 -2.84
CA PHE A 10 6.87 -20.49 -3.02
C PHE A 10 7.24 -20.60 -4.50
N SER A 11 8.55 -20.65 -4.80
CA SER A 11 9.04 -20.77 -6.18
C SER A 11 8.48 -21.99 -6.91
N SER A 12 8.28 -23.11 -6.19
CA SER A 12 7.65 -24.33 -6.72
C SER A 12 6.21 -24.08 -7.15
N ASP A 13 5.43 -23.40 -6.31
CA ASP A 13 4.01 -23.13 -6.57
C ASP A 13 3.86 -22.16 -7.74
N ILE A 14 4.73 -21.14 -7.81
CA ILE A 14 4.76 -20.18 -8.93
C ILE A 14 5.03 -20.91 -10.25
N LEU A 15 6.07 -21.74 -10.30
CA LEU A 15 6.40 -22.51 -11.52
C LEU A 15 5.28 -23.46 -11.91
N ALA A 16 4.74 -24.23 -10.97
CA ALA A 16 3.63 -25.14 -11.24
C ALA A 16 2.38 -24.42 -11.74
N GLY A 17 2.05 -23.25 -11.15
CA GLY A 17 0.93 -22.43 -11.60
C GLY A 17 1.13 -21.83 -13.00
N MET A 18 2.37 -21.45 -13.34
CA MET A 18 2.71 -20.97 -14.69
C MET A 18 2.70 -22.12 -15.71
N GLU A 19 3.24 -23.29 -15.39
CA GLU A 19 3.18 -24.47 -16.25
C GLU A 19 1.74 -24.88 -16.54
N GLN A 20 0.90 -24.99 -15.51
CA GLN A 20 -0.52 -25.31 -15.72
C GLN A 20 -1.21 -24.24 -16.58
N ALA A 21 -0.91 -22.96 -16.37
CA ALA A 21 -1.47 -21.90 -17.19
C ALA A 21 -1.07 -22.00 -18.66
N ILE A 22 0.18 -22.38 -18.92
CA ILE A 22 0.68 -22.61 -20.26
C ILE A 22 -0.03 -23.81 -20.91
N GLU A 23 -0.24 -24.90 -20.17
CA GLU A 23 -0.94 -26.10 -20.65
C GLU A 23 -2.41 -25.82 -20.96
N ASP A 24 -3.06 -25.01 -20.12
CA ASP A 24 -4.45 -24.60 -20.30
C ASP A 24 -4.63 -23.62 -21.48
N GLY A 25 -3.52 -23.16 -22.08
CA GLY A 25 -3.52 -22.35 -23.31
C GLY A 25 -4.02 -20.93 -23.08
N VAL A 26 -3.60 -20.29 -21.99
CA VAL A 26 -3.95 -18.88 -21.71
C VAL A 26 -3.24 -17.93 -22.67
N ASP A 27 -3.86 -16.80 -23.00
CA ASP A 27 -3.25 -15.80 -23.89
C ASP A 27 -2.28 -14.86 -23.14
N VAL A 28 -2.59 -14.61 -21.85
CA VAL A 28 -1.86 -13.65 -21.01
C VAL A 28 -1.70 -14.16 -19.59
N LEU A 29 -0.53 -13.93 -19.04
CA LEU A 29 -0.18 -14.15 -17.65
C LEU A 29 0.02 -12.81 -16.94
N SER A 30 -0.85 -12.53 -15.96
CA SER A 30 -0.76 -11.36 -15.08
C SER A 30 -0.26 -11.78 -13.70
N LEU A 31 0.96 -11.37 -13.35
CA LEU A 31 1.66 -11.76 -12.12
C LEU A 31 1.96 -10.54 -11.23
N SER A 32 1.11 -10.34 -10.23
CA SER A 32 1.32 -9.34 -9.17
C SER A 32 2.17 -9.89 -8.03
N LEU A 33 3.33 -10.46 -8.38
CA LEU A 33 4.28 -11.09 -7.46
C LEU A 33 5.72 -10.86 -7.94
N GLY A 34 6.66 -10.91 -7.00
CA GLY A 34 8.07 -10.66 -7.25
C GLY A 34 8.94 -11.31 -6.18
N GLY A 35 10.13 -11.73 -6.57
CA GLY A 35 11.12 -12.34 -5.69
C GLY A 35 12.33 -11.45 -5.42
N GLY A 36 13.31 -11.98 -4.70
CA GLY A 36 14.63 -11.35 -4.61
C GLY A 36 15.33 -11.24 -5.97
N SER A 37 16.38 -10.44 -6.05
CA SER A 37 17.18 -10.30 -7.27
C SER A 37 18.09 -11.51 -7.46
N TYR A 38 17.65 -12.49 -8.27
CA TYR A 38 18.46 -13.64 -8.69
C TYR A 38 18.94 -13.46 -10.14
N PRO A 39 20.02 -14.16 -10.55
CA PRO A 39 20.31 -14.35 -11.97
C PRO A 39 19.08 -14.89 -12.71
N LEU A 40 18.82 -14.42 -13.93
CA LEU A 40 17.60 -14.76 -14.68
C LEU A 40 17.38 -16.29 -14.84
N SER A 41 18.46 -17.08 -14.90
CA SER A 41 18.39 -18.54 -14.99
C SER A 41 17.92 -19.24 -13.70
N ARG A 42 17.91 -18.53 -12.57
CA ARG A 42 17.50 -19.03 -11.24
C ARG A 42 16.27 -18.32 -10.69
N ASP A 43 15.77 -17.31 -11.41
CA ASP A 43 14.53 -16.65 -11.06
C ASP A 43 13.35 -17.48 -11.61
N PRO A 44 12.48 -18.04 -10.73
CA PRO A 44 11.37 -18.88 -11.15
C PRO A 44 10.38 -18.14 -12.05
N ILE A 45 10.16 -16.84 -11.81
CA ILE A 45 9.26 -16.01 -12.62
C ILE A 45 9.88 -15.79 -13.99
N ALA A 46 11.19 -15.50 -14.06
CA ALA A 46 11.87 -15.32 -15.34
C ALA A 46 11.89 -16.62 -16.17
N VAL A 47 12.18 -17.77 -15.54
CA VAL A 47 12.19 -19.08 -16.21
C VAL A 47 10.80 -19.45 -16.71
N GLY A 48 9.77 -19.36 -15.86
CA GLY A 48 8.39 -19.64 -16.25
C GLY A 48 7.90 -18.68 -17.34
N ALA A 49 8.25 -17.39 -17.25
CA ALA A 49 7.87 -16.41 -18.25
C ALA A 49 8.52 -16.68 -19.61
N LEU A 50 9.77 -17.14 -19.64
CA LEU A 50 10.44 -17.52 -20.89
C LEU A 50 9.72 -18.70 -21.57
N ALA A 51 9.30 -19.69 -20.78
CA ALA A 51 8.53 -20.82 -21.29
C ALA A 51 7.17 -20.39 -21.86
N ALA A 52 6.47 -19.48 -21.16
CA ALA A 52 5.20 -18.90 -21.61
C ALA A 52 5.37 -18.10 -22.92
N THR A 53 6.32 -17.18 -22.97
CA THR A 53 6.57 -16.33 -24.16
C THR A 53 6.98 -17.14 -25.38
N ARG A 54 7.72 -18.25 -25.21
CA ARG A 54 8.04 -19.18 -26.32
C ARG A 54 6.81 -19.84 -26.94
N ARG A 55 5.68 -19.87 -26.24
CA ARG A 55 4.39 -20.37 -26.72
C ARG A 55 3.43 -19.25 -27.12
N GLY A 56 3.93 -18.02 -27.27
CA GLY A 56 3.13 -16.86 -27.68
C GLY A 56 2.34 -16.20 -26.55
N ILE A 57 2.56 -16.59 -25.30
CA ILE A 57 1.81 -16.06 -24.14
C ILE A 57 2.52 -14.80 -23.62
N VAL A 58 1.77 -13.69 -23.53
CA VAL A 58 2.29 -12.43 -22.99
C VAL A 58 2.37 -12.50 -21.46
N VAL A 59 3.48 -12.06 -20.88
CA VAL A 59 3.67 -12.06 -19.42
C VAL A 59 3.88 -10.64 -18.92
N ALA A 60 3.00 -10.20 -18.01
CA ALA A 60 3.10 -8.91 -17.34
C ALA A 60 3.30 -9.11 -15.83
N CYS A 61 4.32 -8.46 -15.27
CA CYS A 61 4.66 -8.52 -13.85
C CYS A 61 4.81 -7.12 -13.23
N SER A 62 4.56 -7.00 -11.92
CA SER A 62 4.74 -5.74 -11.20
C SER A 62 6.22 -5.44 -10.97
N ALA A 63 6.61 -4.16 -10.99
CA ALA A 63 7.99 -3.73 -10.75
C ALA A 63 8.45 -3.90 -9.28
N GLY A 64 7.51 -3.95 -8.34
CA GLY A 64 7.77 -3.99 -6.89
C GLY A 64 7.39 -2.70 -6.15
N ASN A 65 7.30 -2.79 -4.83
CA ASN A 65 6.95 -1.68 -3.92
C ASN A 65 8.13 -1.20 -3.04
N SER A 66 9.36 -1.41 -3.50
CA SER A 66 10.60 -1.13 -2.74
C SER A 66 11.27 0.17 -3.15
N GLY A 67 10.57 1.04 -3.88
CA GLY A 67 11.01 2.40 -4.19
C GLY A 67 11.11 3.28 -2.94
N PRO A 68 11.64 4.51 -3.07
CA PRO A 68 12.05 5.17 -4.31
C PRO A 68 13.53 4.96 -4.67
N ALA A 69 14.25 4.15 -3.89
CA ALA A 69 15.69 3.95 -4.08
C ALA A 69 15.99 3.40 -5.49
N PRO A 70 17.13 3.80 -6.10
CA PRO A 70 17.52 3.29 -7.40
C PRO A 70 17.76 1.78 -7.35
N SER A 71 17.53 1.12 -8.48
CA SER A 71 17.71 -0.32 -8.68
C SER A 71 16.89 -1.16 -7.69
N SER A 72 15.70 -0.73 -7.29
CA SER A 72 14.83 -1.45 -6.34
C SER A 72 13.83 -2.39 -7.02
N LEU A 73 13.77 -2.40 -8.35
CA LEU A 73 12.81 -3.21 -9.10
C LEU A 73 13.22 -4.68 -9.24
N VAL A 74 12.19 -5.50 -9.43
CA VAL A 74 12.26 -6.95 -9.69
C VAL A 74 11.56 -7.27 -11.01
N ASN A 75 11.49 -8.55 -11.38
CA ASN A 75 10.86 -8.99 -12.64
C ASN A 75 11.50 -8.34 -13.87
N THR A 76 12.83 -8.37 -13.93
CA THR A 76 13.63 -7.55 -14.87
C THR A 76 13.97 -8.24 -16.19
N ALA A 77 13.43 -9.45 -16.40
CA ALA A 77 13.72 -10.23 -17.58
C ALA A 77 13.25 -9.52 -18.85
N PRO A 78 13.99 -9.62 -19.97
CA PRO A 78 13.64 -8.94 -21.23
C PRO A 78 12.29 -9.34 -21.82
N TRP A 79 11.84 -10.56 -21.55
CA TRP A 79 10.57 -11.11 -22.05
C TRP A 79 9.37 -10.88 -21.11
N ILE A 80 9.56 -10.12 -20.03
CA ILE A 80 8.49 -9.73 -19.10
C ILE A 80 8.17 -8.26 -19.32
N ILE A 81 6.88 -7.92 -19.37
CA ILE A 81 6.40 -6.53 -19.29
C ILE A 81 6.32 -6.15 -17.80
N THR A 82 7.22 -5.29 -17.35
CA THR A 82 7.38 -4.86 -15.97
C THR A 82 6.65 -3.53 -15.75
N VAL A 83 5.63 -3.53 -14.91
CA VAL A 83 4.71 -2.39 -14.71
C VAL A 83 5.00 -1.68 -13.39
N GLY A 84 5.34 -0.38 -13.46
CA GLY A 84 5.45 0.51 -12.30
C GLY A 84 4.11 1.14 -11.89
N ALA A 85 4.04 1.68 -10.68
CA ALA A 85 2.81 2.27 -10.14
C ALA A 85 2.74 3.78 -10.33
N GLY A 86 1.59 4.23 -10.84
CA GLY A 86 1.21 5.63 -10.95
C GLY A 86 -0.10 5.93 -10.23
N THR A 87 -0.28 7.19 -9.87
CA THR A 87 -1.53 7.73 -9.33
C THR A 87 -2.60 7.91 -10.42
N LEU A 88 -3.83 8.09 -9.97
CA LEU A 88 -4.99 8.52 -10.77
C LEU A 88 -5.30 9.99 -10.47
N ASP A 89 -6.20 10.58 -11.24
CA ASP A 89 -6.87 11.86 -10.97
C ASP A 89 -7.92 11.77 -9.85
N ARG A 90 -8.05 10.60 -9.21
CA ARG A 90 -8.90 10.36 -8.05
C ARG A 90 -8.08 10.27 -6.76
N ASN A 91 -8.58 10.92 -5.71
CA ASN A 91 -7.99 10.89 -4.39
C ASN A 91 -9.05 10.77 -3.28
N PHE A 92 -8.60 10.57 -2.03
CA PHE A 92 -9.46 10.47 -0.84
C PHE A 92 -9.03 11.49 0.22
N PRO A 93 -9.34 12.79 0.02
CA PRO A 93 -8.79 13.84 0.86
C PRO A 93 -9.30 13.74 2.30
N ALA A 94 -8.38 13.95 3.23
CA ALA A 94 -8.70 14.12 4.64
C ALA A 94 -7.77 15.19 5.22
N TYR A 95 -8.19 15.85 6.30
CA TYR A 95 -7.47 16.99 6.84
C TYR A 95 -7.27 16.88 8.34
N ALA A 96 -6.09 17.27 8.80
CA ALA A 96 -5.77 17.48 10.20
C ALA A 96 -5.66 18.98 10.47
N LYS A 97 -6.66 19.54 11.16
CA LYS A 97 -6.71 20.96 11.53
C LYS A 97 -6.26 21.12 12.97
N LEU A 98 -5.09 21.71 13.16
CA LEU A 98 -4.45 21.89 14.45
C LEU A 98 -5.12 23.02 15.27
N GLY A 99 -4.90 22.99 16.59
CA GLY A 99 -5.38 24.01 17.52
C GLY A 99 -4.88 25.42 17.18
N ASN A 100 -3.66 25.53 16.64
CA ASN A 100 -3.01 26.77 16.19
C ASN A 100 -3.59 27.37 14.88
N GLY A 101 -4.55 26.69 14.25
CA GLY A 101 -5.20 27.14 13.02
C GLY A 101 -4.60 26.56 11.72
N GLU A 102 -3.42 25.94 11.78
CA GLU A 102 -2.82 25.28 10.62
C GLU A 102 -3.65 24.06 10.19
N THR A 103 -3.77 23.85 8.88
CA THR A 103 -4.50 22.72 8.31
C THR A 103 -3.57 21.93 7.39
N HIS A 104 -3.40 20.65 7.70
CA HIS A 104 -2.57 19.74 6.93
C HIS A 104 -3.44 18.82 6.08
N ALA A 105 -3.22 18.86 4.78
CA ALA A 105 -3.85 17.95 3.84
C ALA A 105 -3.21 16.56 3.91
N GLY A 106 -4.06 15.54 3.83
CA GLY A 106 -3.70 14.14 3.92
C GLY A 106 -4.70 13.27 3.17
N MET A 107 -4.67 11.97 3.46
CA MET A 107 -5.59 11.00 2.88
C MET A 107 -6.13 10.03 3.91
N SER A 108 -7.33 9.49 3.65
CA SER A 108 -7.96 8.45 4.45
C SER A 108 -9.03 7.70 3.69
N LEU A 109 -9.20 6.41 3.96
CA LEU A 109 -10.39 5.65 3.56
C LEU A 109 -11.31 5.34 4.76
N TYR A 110 -11.14 6.06 5.87
CA TYR A 110 -12.04 5.93 7.00
C TYR A 110 -13.46 6.37 6.58
N SER A 111 -14.44 5.50 6.81
CA SER A 111 -15.83 5.64 6.34
C SER A 111 -16.86 5.59 7.47
N GLY A 112 -16.44 5.72 8.73
CA GLY A 112 -17.35 5.75 9.89
C GLY A 112 -17.79 7.18 10.23
N ASP A 113 -18.45 7.33 11.38
CA ASP A 113 -19.08 8.59 11.83
C ASP A 113 -18.10 9.76 12.04
N GLY A 114 -16.80 9.48 12.08
CA GLY A 114 -15.75 10.50 12.21
C GLY A 114 -15.63 11.00 13.65
N LEU A 115 -15.11 12.22 13.80
CA LEU A 115 -14.99 12.92 15.08
C LEU A 115 -15.83 14.21 15.13
N GLY A 116 -16.67 14.45 14.12
CA GLY A 116 -17.34 15.72 13.92
C GLY A 116 -16.36 16.87 13.68
N ASP A 117 -16.78 18.09 14.01
CA ASP A 117 -15.94 19.30 13.95
C ASP A 117 -15.19 19.57 15.27
N ASP A 118 -15.34 18.68 16.25
CA ASP A 118 -14.74 18.82 17.57
C ASP A 118 -13.23 18.65 17.52
N LYS A 119 -12.54 19.42 18.36
CA LYS A 119 -11.10 19.28 18.59
C LYS A 119 -10.86 18.31 19.74
N PHE A 120 -9.86 17.47 19.56
CA PHE A 120 -9.43 16.51 20.57
C PHE A 120 -7.97 16.76 20.92
N PRO A 121 -7.55 16.51 22.18
CA PRO A 121 -6.16 16.61 22.56
C PRO A 121 -5.29 15.71 21.66
N LEU A 122 -4.20 16.28 21.16
CA LEU A 122 -3.21 15.60 20.33
C LEU A 122 -2.04 15.17 21.22
N VAL A 123 -1.65 13.91 21.13
CA VAL A 123 -0.50 13.39 21.88
C VAL A 123 0.47 12.64 20.99
N TYR A 124 1.75 12.71 21.36
CA TYR A 124 2.83 12.03 20.67
C TYR A 124 3.79 11.39 21.68
N ASN A 125 4.35 10.24 21.29
CA ASN A 125 5.40 9.54 22.05
C ASN A 125 5.01 9.27 23.52
N LYS A 126 3.76 8.89 23.78
CA LYS A 126 3.24 8.55 25.12
C LYS A 126 3.33 7.05 25.36
N GLY A 127 4.56 6.58 25.57
CA GLY A 127 4.85 5.17 25.78
C GLY A 127 4.98 4.76 27.24
N ILE A 128 4.73 3.48 27.52
CA ILE A 128 4.96 2.87 28.85
C ILE A 128 6.45 2.76 29.23
N ARG A 129 7.35 2.86 28.24
CA ARG A 129 8.81 2.81 28.41
C ARG A 129 9.42 4.17 28.02
N PRO A 130 9.91 4.96 28.99
CA PRO A 130 10.60 6.22 28.70
C PRO A 130 11.75 6.02 27.72
N GLY A 131 11.87 6.93 26.74
CA GLY A 131 12.94 6.91 25.73
C GLY A 131 12.78 5.88 24.60
N SER A 132 11.72 5.06 24.59
CA SER A 132 11.49 4.10 23.50
C SER A 132 10.86 4.76 22.27
N ASN A 133 11.53 4.64 21.12
CA ASN A 133 10.97 5.04 19.82
C ASN A 133 9.80 4.16 19.36
N ALA A 134 9.55 3.01 20.01
CA ALA A 134 8.48 2.11 19.60
C ALA A 134 7.09 2.72 19.81
N SER A 135 6.94 3.61 20.80
CA SER A 135 5.69 4.34 21.04
C SER A 135 5.44 5.45 20.02
N LYS A 136 6.49 6.08 19.46
CA LYS A 136 6.38 6.98 18.30
C LYS A 136 5.78 6.25 17.10
N LEU A 137 6.15 4.99 16.92
CA LEU A 137 5.63 4.13 15.87
C LEU A 137 4.28 3.48 16.23
N CYS A 138 3.72 3.72 17.41
CA CYS A 138 2.47 3.08 17.86
C CYS A 138 2.51 1.55 17.71
N MET A 139 3.63 0.94 18.12
CA MET A 139 3.79 -0.52 18.09
C MET A 139 2.95 -1.19 19.18
N SER A 140 2.56 -2.44 18.93
CA SER A 140 1.75 -3.22 19.87
C SER A 140 2.40 -3.29 21.26
N GLY A 141 1.60 -3.01 22.31
CA GLY A 141 2.04 -3.03 23.70
C GLY A 141 2.96 -1.88 24.12
N THR A 142 3.05 -0.79 23.34
CA THR A 142 3.99 0.32 23.64
C THR A 142 3.35 1.60 24.14
N LEU A 143 2.07 1.85 23.84
CA LEU A 143 1.35 3.06 24.27
C LEU A 143 0.86 2.95 25.71
N ASP A 144 0.98 4.03 26.48
CA ASP A 144 0.35 4.15 27.80
C ASP A 144 -1.13 4.52 27.64
N ALA A 145 -2.01 3.57 27.96
CA ALA A 145 -3.46 3.73 27.85
C ALA A 145 -3.99 4.94 28.63
N ALA A 146 -3.45 5.24 29.81
CA ALA A 146 -3.89 6.37 30.61
C ALA A 146 -3.56 7.71 29.94
N ALA A 147 -2.42 7.76 29.24
CA ALA A 147 -1.97 8.96 28.54
C ALA A 147 -2.71 9.22 27.22
N VAL A 148 -3.20 8.17 26.54
CA VAL A 148 -3.81 8.25 25.19
C VAL A 148 -5.34 8.15 25.16
N LYS A 149 -5.97 7.64 26.24
CA LYS A 149 -7.43 7.47 26.28
C LYS A 149 -8.17 8.78 26.01
N GLY A 150 -9.11 8.76 25.07
CA GLY A 150 -9.92 9.93 24.69
C GLY A 150 -9.20 10.95 23.80
N LYS A 151 -8.01 10.63 23.28
CA LYS A 151 -7.16 11.57 22.54
C LYS A 151 -6.86 11.10 21.12
N VAL A 152 -6.40 12.02 20.28
CA VAL A 152 -5.83 11.72 18.97
C VAL A 152 -4.34 11.46 19.14
N VAL A 153 -3.84 10.36 18.57
CA VAL A 153 -2.43 9.97 18.69
C VAL A 153 -1.70 10.23 17.39
N LEU A 154 -0.60 10.96 17.44
CA LEU A 154 0.35 11.07 16.33
C LEU A 154 1.23 9.81 16.30
N CYS A 155 1.27 9.12 15.17
CA CYS A 155 2.09 7.94 14.95
C CYS A 155 2.99 8.15 13.73
N ASP A 156 4.28 7.83 13.88
CA ASP A 156 5.24 7.84 12.79
C ASP A 156 5.07 6.60 11.91
N ARG A 157 5.22 6.79 10.59
CA ARG A 157 5.30 5.69 9.63
C ARG A 157 6.62 4.93 9.74
N GLY A 158 6.53 3.60 9.69
CA GLY A 158 7.68 2.68 9.72
C GLY A 158 7.48 1.52 10.69
N GLY A 159 8.34 0.50 10.60
CA GLY A 159 8.39 -0.65 11.52
C GLY A 159 7.25 -1.66 11.36
N ASN A 160 6.00 -1.24 11.57
CA ASN A 160 4.78 -2.05 11.45
C ASN A 160 3.78 -1.45 10.46
N SER A 161 2.71 -2.18 10.14
CA SER A 161 1.76 -1.74 9.10
C SER A 161 0.97 -0.49 9.52
N ARG A 162 0.57 0.33 8.54
CA ARG A 162 -0.14 1.60 8.77
C ARG A 162 -1.46 1.38 9.52
N VAL A 163 -2.23 0.38 9.10
CA VAL A 163 -3.52 0.03 9.70
C VAL A 163 -3.39 -0.58 11.10
N GLU A 164 -2.32 -1.34 11.37
CA GLU A 164 -2.04 -1.92 12.69
C GLU A 164 -1.75 -0.84 13.74
N LYS A 165 -1.03 0.23 13.37
CA LYS A 165 -0.83 1.40 14.25
C LYS A 165 -2.18 1.96 14.72
N GLY A 166 -3.14 2.06 13.80
CA GLY A 166 -4.50 2.45 14.12
C GLY A 166 -5.16 1.47 15.11
N GLN A 167 -5.07 0.16 14.87
CA GLN A 167 -5.57 -0.84 15.83
C GLN A 167 -4.97 -0.63 17.23
N VAL A 168 -3.67 -0.39 17.33
CA VAL A 168 -3.00 -0.18 18.63
C VAL A 168 -3.54 1.07 19.33
N VAL A 169 -3.70 2.19 18.61
CA VAL A 169 -4.29 3.41 19.15
C VAL A 169 -5.73 3.16 19.64
N LYS A 170 -6.55 2.46 18.84
CA LYS A 170 -7.93 2.11 19.20
C LYS A 170 -7.98 1.26 20.48
N LEU A 171 -7.14 0.23 20.58
CA LEU A 171 -7.09 -0.67 21.73
C LEU A 171 -6.58 0.04 23.00
N ALA A 172 -5.72 1.04 22.86
CA ALA A 172 -5.28 1.89 23.97
C ALA A 172 -6.32 2.95 24.40
N GLY A 173 -7.47 3.02 23.71
CA GLY A 173 -8.55 3.94 24.01
C GLY A 173 -8.45 5.31 23.34
N GLY A 174 -7.54 5.48 22.37
CA GLY A 174 -7.48 6.68 21.54
C GLY A 174 -8.69 6.78 20.61
N VAL A 175 -9.14 8.01 20.35
CA VAL A 175 -10.32 8.30 19.53
C VAL A 175 -9.97 8.59 18.07
N GLY A 176 -8.72 8.97 17.80
CA GLY A 176 -8.24 9.36 16.47
C GLY A 176 -6.76 9.05 16.28
N MET A 177 -6.28 9.04 15.04
CA MET A 177 -4.85 8.93 14.74
C MET A 177 -4.42 9.87 13.60
N VAL A 178 -3.28 10.52 13.75
CA VAL A 178 -2.57 11.12 12.62
C VAL A 178 -1.37 10.23 12.30
N LEU A 179 -1.32 9.69 11.08
CA LEU A 179 -0.18 8.91 10.62
C LEU A 179 0.76 9.81 9.82
N ALA A 180 1.90 10.15 10.42
CA ALA A 180 2.87 11.04 9.81
C ALA A 180 3.98 10.26 9.10
N ASN A 181 4.18 10.52 7.80
CA ASN A 181 5.40 10.11 7.14
C ASN A 181 6.64 10.74 7.82
N THR A 182 7.77 10.06 7.67
CA THR A 182 9.10 10.56 8.04
C THR A 182 9.92 10.82 6.78
N GLY A 183 11.10 11.42 6.91
CA GLY A 183 12.00 11.66 5.77
C GLY A 183 12.30 10.41 4.92
N GLN A 184 12.25 9.21 5.52
CA GLN A 184 12.42 7.95 4.79
C GLN A 184 11.24 7.61 3.86
N SER A 185 10.03 8.03 4.22
CA SER A 185 8.80 7.76 3.45
C SER A 185 8.45 8.89 2.47
N GLY A 186 9.02 10.09 2.66
CA GLY A 186 8.79 11.25 1.79
C GLY A 186 7.36 11.80 1.86
N GLU A 187 6.94 12.52 0.82
CA GLU A 187 5.64 13.20 0.78
C GLU A 187 4.48 12.33 0.31
N GLU A 188 4.75 11.15 -0.26
CA GLU A 188 3.68 10.31 -0.79
C GLU A 188 2.82 9.71 0.32
N VAL A 189 1.52 9.98 0.24
CA VAL A 189 0.51 9.40 1.11
C VAL A 189 -0.33 8.41 0.30
N VAL A 190 -0.68 7.29 0.92
CA VAL A 190 -1.67 6.34 0.40
C VAL A 190 -2.83 6.30 1.37
N ALA A 191 -4.05 6.14 0.85
CA ALA A 191 -5.24 6.11 1.67
C ALA A 191 -5.44 4.68 2.21
N ASP A 192 -5.56 4.53 3.54
CA ASP A 192 -5.79 3.24 4.18
C ASP A 192 -7.16 3.21 4.89
N SER A 193 -7.78 2.02 4.90
CA SER A 193 -9.08 1.75 5.52
C SER A 193 -8.96 1.55 7.04
N HIS A 194 -8.51 2.56 7.78
CA HIS A 194 -8.33 2.48 9.24
C HIS A 194 -9.60 2.06 10.00
N LEU A 195 -9.41 1.48 11.20
CA LEU A 195 -10.49 1.02 12.10
C LEU A 195 -11.00 2.11 13.07
N LEU A 196 -10.41 3.29 13.00
CA LEU A 196 -10.75 4.50 13.73
C LEU A 196 -10.51 5.72 12.82
N PRO A 197 -11.06 6.90 13.15
CA PRO A 197 -10.78 8.14 12.44
C PRO A 197 -9.27 8.39 12.33
N ALA A 198 -8.73 8.36 11.11
CA ALA A 198 -7.29 8.53 10.92
C ALA A 198 -6.94 9.26 9.63
N VAL A 199 -5.96 10.17 9.70
CA VAL A 199 -5.47 10.94 8.55
C VAL A 199 -3.98 10.66 8.37
N ALA A 200 -3.61 10.19 7.18
CA ALA A 200 -2.21 10.04 6.82
C ALA A 200 -1.69 11.33 6.15
N VAL A 201 -0.50 11.80 6.53
CA VAL A 201 0.09 13.05 6.03
C VAL A 201 1.54 12.85 5.54
N GLY A 202 1.96 13.68 4.58
CA GLY A 202 3.32 13.70 4.04
C GLY A 202 4.37 14.13 5.07
N ALA A 203 5.66 13.94 4.77
CA ALA A 203 6.73 14.14 5.74
C ALA A 203 6.82 15.58 6.25
N LYS A 204 6.71 16.59 5.37
CA LYS A 204 6.70 18.02 5.77
C LYS A 204 5.58 18.34 6.75
N SER A 205 4.36 17.90 6.45
CA SER A 205 3.22 18.07 7.36
C SER A 205 3.42 17.28 8.65
N GLY A 206 3.97 16.07 8.56
CA GLY A 206 4.34 15.26 9.72
C GLY A 206 5.33 15.97 10.66
N ASP A 207 6.37 16.60 10.11
CA ASP A 207 7.37 17.34 10.89
C ASP A 207 6.79 18.59 11.56
N ALA A 208 5.90 19.30 10.87
CA ALA A 208 5.17 20.43 11.44
C ALA A 208 4.26 20.00 12.60
N ILE A 209 3.47 18.94 12.41
CA ILE A 209 2.58 18.40 13.46
C ILE A 209 3.39 17.87 14.65
N ARG A 210 4.54 17.21 14.41
CA ARG A 210 5.47 16.79 15.48
C ARG A 210 5.96 17.98 16.29
N THR A 211 6.38 19.04 15.61
CA THR A 211 6.86 20.27 16.28
C THR A 211 5.74 20.93 17.09
N TYR A 212 4.52 20.97 16.54
CA TYR A 212 3.36 21.52 17.24
C TYR A 212 3.02 20.76 18.53
N VAL A 213 2.87 19.44 18.46
CA VAL A 213 2.51 18.63 19.64
C VAL A 213 3.60 18.58 20.71
N GLU A 214 4.88 18.76 20.33
CA GLU A 214 5.98 18.82 21.29
C GLU A 214 6.15 20.20 21.94
N SER A 215 5.70 21.28 21.28
CA SER A 215 5.82 22.65 21.78
C SER A 215 4.62 23.13 22.61
N ASP A 216 3.45 22.51 22.45
CA ASP A 216 2.23 22.91 23.15
C ASP A 216 1.64 21.74 23.97
N ALA A 217 1.62 21.90 25.30
CA ALA A 217 1.02 20.90 26.21
C ALA A 217 -0.51 20.81 26.07
N GLY A 218 -1.15 21.83 25.50
CA GLY A 218 -2.56 21.88 25.14
C GLY A 218 -2.81 21.62 23.65
N ALA A 219 -1.88 20.96 22.95
CA ALA A 219 -2.04 20.67 21.53
C ALA A 219 -3.35 19.91 21.25
N GLU A 220 -4.08 20.34 20.23
CA GLU A 220 -5.35 19.76 19.82
C GLU A 220 -5.42 19.62 18.30
N VAL A 221 -6.28 18.72 17.83
CA VAL A 221 -6.54 18.52 16.40
C VAL A 221 -7.98 18.12 16.15
N ALA A 222 -8.56 18.63 15.07
CA ALA A 222 -9.79 18.13 14.47
C ALA A 222 -9.45 17.35 13.18
N LEU A 223 -10.09 16.21 12.99
CA LEU A 223 -9.91 15.36 11.81
C LEU A 223 -11.17 15.39 10.95
N SER A 224 -11.03 15.71 9.66
CA SER A 224 -12.14 15.74 8.72
C SER A 224 -11.86 14.88 7.49
N PHE A 225 -12.93 14.35 6.90
CA PHE A 225 -12.88 13.39 5.81
C PHE A 225 -13.77 13.90 4.67
N ALA A 226 -13.17 14.17 3.50
CA ALA A 226 -13.89 14.74 2.36
C ALA A 226 -14.41 13.69 1.37
N GLY A 227 -14.31 12.40 1.72
CA GLY A 227 -14.72 11.31 0.84
C GLY A 227 -13.85 11.22 -0.41
N THR A 228 -14.46 11.04 -1.57
CA THR A 228 -13.76 10.90 -2.86
C THR A 228 -13.72 12.23 -3.60
N ALA A 229 -12.53 12.62 -4.03
CA ALA A 229 -12.31 13.74 -4.96
C ALA A 229 -11.80 13.21 -6.31
N VAL A 230 -12.26 13.81 -7.39
CA VAL A 230 -11.79 13.57 -8.78
C VAL A 230 -11.17 14.86 -9.34
N ASP A 231 -10.61 14.80 -10.54
CA ASP A 231 -9.91 15.93 -11.19
C ASP A 231 -8.69 16.44 -10.39
N VAL A 232 -7.99 15.54 -9.72
CA VAL A 232 -6.78 15.85 -8.97
C VAL A 232 -5.59 15.94 -9.91
N HIS A 233 -4.88 17.06 -9.88
CA HIS A 233 -3.69 17.31 -10.69
C HIS A 233 -2.45 17.60 -9.83
N PRO A 234 -1.25 17.17 -10.27
CA PRO A 234 -0.98 16.41 -11.50
C PRO A 234 -1.34 14.92 -11.37
N ALA A 235 -1.80 14.32 -12.47
CA ALA A 235 -2.00 12.87 -12.60
C ALA A 235 -1.72 12.42 -14.05
N PRO A 236 -1.02 11.28 -14.27
CA PRO A 236 -0.44 10.40 -13.24
C PRO A 236 0.89 10.94 -12.70
N VAL A 237 1.21 10.60 -11.45
CA VAL A 237 2.53 10.74 -10.84
C VAL A 237 3.02 9.36 -10.45
N VAL A 238 4.31 9.08 -10.68
CA VAL A 238 4.90 7.80 -10.26
C VAL A 238 4.89 7.71 -8.74
N ALA A 239 4.29 6.65 -8.21
CA ALA A 239 4.25 6.38 -6.79
C ALA A 239 5.66 6.30 -6.21
N ALA A 240 5.90 6.87 -5.03
CA ALA A 240 7.20 6.82 -4.36
C ALA A 240 7.57 5.38 -3.99
N PHE A 241 6.59 4.57 -3.56
CA PHE A 241 6.83 3.14 -3.33
C PHE A 241 7.12 2.35 -4.61
N SER A 242 6.74 2.84 -5.80
CA SER A 242 7.01 2.11 -7.06
C SER A 242 8.51 1.89 -7.20
N SER A 243 8.93 0.64 -7.28
CA SER A 243 10.34 0.29 -7.46
C SER A 243 10.91 0.90 -8.74
N ARG A 244 12.20 1.23 -8.68
CA ARG A 244 12.93 2.01 -9.70
C ARG A 244 14.03 1.19 -10.35
N GLY A 245 14.31 1.49 -11.62
CA GLY A 245 15.52 1.02 -12.29
C GLY A 245 16.78 1.70 -11.74
N PRO A 246 17.96 1.41 -12.31
CA PRO A 246 18.17 0.54 -13.48
C PRO A 246 18.00 -0.96 -13.19
N ASN A 247 17.90 -1.74 -14.26
CA ASN A 247 17.92 -3.20 -14.21
C ASN A 247 19.29 -3.70 -13.75
N ARG A 248 19.34 -4.38 -12.59
CA ARG A 248 20.60 -4.91 -12.03
C ARG A 248 21.18 -6.08 -12.82
N GLN A 249 20.35 -6.83 -13.55
CA GLN A 249 20.77 -8.02 -14.29
C GLN A 249 21.32 -7.65 -15.67
N VAL A 250 20.67 -6.70 -16.35
CA VAL A 250 21.04 -6.23 -17.70
C VAL A 250 20.90 -4.71 -17.74
N ALA A 251 21.98 -4.00 -17.40
CA ALA A 251 21.94 -2.53 -17.23
C ALA A 251 21.55 -1.77 -18.50
N GLN A 252 21.79 -2.36 -19.68
CA GLN A 252 21.43 -1.79 -20.98
C GLN A 252 19.93 -1.87 -21.27
N LEU A 253 19.17 -2.69 -20.53
CA LEU A 253 17.73 -2.82 -20.66
C LEU A 253 17.03 -1.95 -19.62
N LEU A 254 16.36 -0.89 -20.08
CA LEU A 254 15.59 0.00 -19.22
C LEU A 254 14.40 -0.74 -18.60
N LYS A 255 14.20 -0.55 -17.29
CA LYS A 255 13.04 -1.04 -16.52
C LYS A 255 12.62 0.02 -15.48
N PRO A 256 11.34 0.08 -15.08
CA PRO A 256 10.20 -0.66 -15.63
C PRO A 256 9.88 -0.23 -17.07
N ASP A 257 9.11 -1.01 -17.82
CA ASP A 257 8.81 -0.69 -19.22
C ASP A 257 7.72 0.37 -19.33
N VAL A 258 6.73 0.31 -18.42
CA VAL A 258 5.56 1.20 -18.41
C VAL A 258 5.11 1.49 -16.98
N ILE A 259 4.29 2.53 -16.82
CA ILE A 259 3.55 2.78 -15.58
C ILE A 259 2.06 2.59 -15.82
N GLY A 260 1.34 2.12 -14.80
CA GLY A 260 -0.12 2.01 -14.81
C GLY A 260 -0.73 2.47 -13.48
N PRO A 261 -2.05 2.65 -13.42
CA PRO A 261 -2.76 2.94 -12.18
C PRO A 261 -2.48 1.87 -11.12
N GLY A 262 -1.93 2.26 -9.97
CA GLY A 262 -1.62 1.34 -8.87
C GLY A 262 -1.73 1.94 -7.48
N VAL A 263 -2.32 3.13 -7.39
CA VAL A 263 -2.55 3.84 -6.12
C VAL A 263 -4.04 4.03 -5.92
N ASN A 264 -4.51 3.60 -4.75
CA ASN A 264 -5.90 3.67 -4.30
C ASN A 264 -6.89 3.12 -5.35
N ILE A 265 -6.64 1.89 -5.82
CA ILE A 265 -7.46 1.20 -6.82
C ILE A 265 -8.61 0.47 -6.14
N LEU A 266 -9.84 0.69 -6.61
CA LEU A 266 -11.03 -0.03 -6.18
C LEU A 266 -11.18 -1.32 -6.98
N ALA A 267 -11.23 -2.46 -6.31
CA ALA A 267 -11.40 -3.78 -6.94
C ALA A 267 -12.26 -4.70 -6.07
N GLY A 268 -12.67 -5.85 -6.63
CA GLY A 268 -13.44 -6.86 -5.90
C GLY A 268 -12.68 -7.39 -4.69
N TRP A 269 -13.42 -7.75 -3.64
CA TRP A 269 -12.88 -8.25 -2.39
C TRP A 269 -13.69 -9.47 -1.93
N THR A 270 -13.00 -10.51 -1.48
CA THR A 270 -13.61 -11.82 -1.19
C THR A 270 -14.63 -11.79 -0.05
N GLY A 271 -14.55 -10.80 0.84
CA GLY A 271 -15.30 -10.81 2.10
C GLY A 271 -14.89 -11.96 3.04
N SER A 272 -13.74 -12.61 2.83
CA SER A 272 -13.19 -13.59 3.78
C SER A 272 -12.37 -12.92 4.88
N VAL A 273 -11.77 -11.77 4.57
CA VAL A 273 -10.93 -10.96 5.46
C VAL A 273 -11.39 -9.49 5.43
N GLY A 274 -11.13 -8.75 6.51
CA GLY A 274 -11.44 -7.33 6.56
C GLY A 274 -10.55 -6.49 5.62
N PRO A 275 -10.97 -5.27 5.25
CA PRO A 275 -10.20 -4.39 4.37
C PRO A 275 -8.76 -4.12 4.80
N THR A 276 -8.50 -4.15 6.11
CA THR A 276 -7.16 -3.97 6.69
C THR A 276 -6.31 -5.24 6.68
N GLY A 277 -6.92 -6.42 6.49
CA GLY A 277 -6.28 -7.73 6.71
C GLY A 277 -6.05 -8.09 8.19
N LEU A 278 -6.42 -7.22 9.13
CA LEU A 278 -6.30 -7.48 10.56
C LEU A 278 -7.44 -8.38 11.03
N THR A 279 -7.17 -9.28 11.98
CA THR A 279 -8.16 -10.23 12.50
C THR A 279 -9.32 -9.54 13.24
N ILE A 280 -9.07 -8.37 13.83
CA ILE A 280 -10.07 -7.55 14.54
C ILE A 280 -11.00 -6.77 13.58
N ASP A 281 -10.65 -6.69 12.30
CA ASP A 281 -11.47 -5.99 11.31
C ASP A 281 -12.61 -6.88 10.86
N GLU A 282 -13.81 -6.63 11.38
CA GLU A 282 -15.02 -7.41 11.10
C GLU A 282 -15.76 -6.95 9.83
N ARG A 283 -15.34 -5.85 9.19
CA ARG A 283 -15.99 -5.35 7.97
C ARG A 283 -15.84 -6.38 6.84
N ARG A 284 -16.90 -6.61 6.06
CA ARG A 284 -16.91 -7.55 4.92
C ARG A 284 -17.47 -6.90 3.65
N PRO A 285 -16.80 -5.89 3.09
CA PRO A 285 -17.29 -5.27 1.86
C PRO A 285 -17.01 -6.17 0.65
N ALA A 286 -17.85 -6.07 -0.37
CA ALA A 286 -17.64 -6.74 -1.66
C ALA A 286 -16.52 -6.11 -2.51
N PHE A 287 -16.08 -4.89 -2.15
CA PHE A 287 -15.01 -4.16 -2.81
C PHE A 287 -14.06 -3.57 -1.78
N ASN A 288 -12.78 -3.43 -2.16
CA ASN A 288 -11.76 -2.80 -1.34
C ASN A 288 -10.89 -1.87 -2.19
N ILE A 289 -10.25 -0.90 -1.53
CA ILE A 289 -9.34 0.04 -2.15
C ILE A 289 -7.93 -0.23 -1.63
N LEU A 290 -6.99 -0.54 -2.54
CA LEU A 290 -5.61 -0.88 -2.20
C LEU A 290 -4.61 -0.12 -3.09
N SER A 291 -3.36 -0.04 -2.63
CA SER A 291 -2.22 0.51 -3.37
C SER A 291 -1.07 -0.52 -3.42
N GLY A 292 -0.32 -0.57 -4.52
CA GLY A 292 0.89 -1.40 -4.68
C GLY A 292 0.70 -2.67 -5.51
N GLU A 293 1.77 -3.47 -5.65
CA GLU A 293 1.91 -4.77 -6.38
C GLU A 293 0.60 -5.50 -6.71
N ARG A 294 -0.29 -5.68 -5.73
CA ARG A 294 -1.59 -6.37 -5.85
C ARG A 294 -2.59 -5.73 -6.82
N THR A 295 -2.34 -4.51 -7.30
CA THR A 295 -3.27 -3.74 -8.15
C THR A 295 -2.72 -3.43 -9.55
N LEU A 296 -1.46 -3.78 -9.82
CA LEU A 296 -0.68 -3.23 -10.94
C LEU A 296 -0.80 -4.00 -12.26
N CYS A 297 -0.70 -5.33 -12.25
CA CYS A 297 -0.74 -6.11 -13.49
C CYS A 297 -2.13 -6.21 -14.11
N PHE A 298 -3.16 -5.99 -13.29
CA PHE A 298 -4.57 -6.05 -13.68
C PHE A 298 -4.92 -5.04 -14.80
N PHE A 299 -4.45 -3.79 -14.69
CA PHE A 299 -4.84 -2.73 -15.61
C PHE A 299 -4.13 -2.78 -16.97
N PHE A 300 -2.87 -3.24 -17.01
CA PHE A 300 -2.15 -3.33 -18.28
C PHE A 300 -2.81 -4.35 -19.20
N CYS A 301 -3.10 -5.56 -18.72
CA CYS A 301 -3.66 -6.62 -19.56
C CYS A 301 -5.05 -6.26 -20.14
N ARG A 302 -5.84 -5.43 -19.45
CA ARG A 302 -7.19 -5.07 -19.91
C ARG A 302 -7.19 -3.94 -20.94
N LYS A 303 -6.21 -3.02 -20.89
CA LYS A 303 -6.21 -1.79 -21.72
C LYS A 303 -5.49 -1.96 -23.06
N THR A 304 -4.53 -2.89 -23.17
CA THR A 304 -3.84 -3.20 -24.45
C THR A 304 -4.53 -4.28 -25.28
N LEU A 305 -5.51 -5.00 -24.72
CA LEU A 305 -6.13 -6.17 -25.34
C LEU A 305 -7.65 -6.06 -25.42
N GLU A 306 -8.17 -4.86 -25.71
CA GLU A 306 -9.61 -4.65 -25.98
C GLU A 306 -10.16 -5.52 -27.15
N ASP A 307 -9.28 -6.19 -27.91
CA ASP A 307 -9.62 -7.12 -29.00
C ASP A 307 -9.39 -8.62 -28.69
N CYS A 308 -8.97 -9.03 -27.49
CA CYS A 308 -8.76 -10.46 -27.17
C CYS A 308 -9.95 -11.06 -26.40
N THR A 309 -10.73 -11.87 -27.09
CA THR A 309 -11.84 -12.67 -26.56
C THR A 309 -11.40 -13.66 -25.46
N ASP A 310 -11.95 -13.49 -24.26
CA ASP A 310 -12.42 -14.50 -23.30
C ASP A 310 -11.46 -15.45 -22.54
N ARG A 311 -10.13 -15.30 -22.52
CA ARG A 311 -9.26 -16.11 -21.61
C ARG A 311 -8.11 -15.33 -20.95
N HIS A 312 -8.45 -14.47 -19.99
CA HIS A 312 -7.46 -13.83 -19.11
C HIS A 312 -7.27 -14.63 -17.82
N VAL A 313 -6.02 -14.88 -17.40
CA VAL A 313 -5.76 -15.57 -16.14
C VAL A 313 -4.79 -14.84 -15.21
N PHE A 314 -5.19 -14.81 -13.94
CA PHE A 314 -4.53 -14.13 -12.84
C PHE A 314 -3.77 -15.12 -11.95
N LEU A 315 -2.52 -14.78 -11.65
CA LEU A 315 -1.73 -15.37 -10.56
C LEU A 315 -1.65 -14.30 -9.46
N GLU A 316 -2.61 -14.34 -8.55
CA GLU A 316 -2.69 -13.39 -7.43
C GLU A 316 -2.55 -14.09 -6.07
N ASN A 317 -2.04 -13.32 -5.10
CA ASN A 317 -2.09 -13.68 -3.70
C ASN A 317 -3.51 -13.45 -3.15
N MET A 318 -4.42 -14.35 -3.49
CA MET A 318 -5.74 -14.41 -2.87
C MET A 318 -5.63 -15.21 -1.57
N ASP A 319 -5.78 -14.51 -0.44
CA ASP A 319 -5.93 -15.07 0.90
C ASP A 319 -7.14 -16.01 0.92
N LEU A 320 -6.86 -17.28 0.67
CA LEU A 320 -7.82 -18.37 0.64
C LEU A 320 -7.30 -19.41 1.63
N LYS A 321 -8.08 -19.72 2.67
CA LYS A 321 -7.96 -21.01 3.36
C LYS A 321 -9.12 -21.91 2.92
N PRO A 322 -8.92 -23.24 2.97
CA PRO A 322 -9.83 -24.25 2.40
C PRO A 322 -11.23 -24.20 2.99
#